data_AF-A0A8J9X9F4-F1
#
_entry.id   AF-A0A8J9X9F4-F1
#
_cell.length_a   1.000
_cell.length_b   1.000
_cell.length_c   1.000
_cell.angle_alpha   90.00
_cell.angle_beta   90.00
_cell.angle_gamma   90.00
#
_symmetry.space_group_name_H-M   'P 1'
#
loop_
_entity.id
_entity.type
_entity.pdbx_description
1 polymer ?
#
loop_
_entity_poly.entity_id
_entity_poly.type
_entity_poly.pdbx_seq_one_letter_code
_entity_poly.pdbx_strand_id
1 'polypeptide(L)' 'PDEAPKRAPRPPRAPPLPTVDGKSGQLDVVSRLLKDRILLLGTDVNDEVANVLVAQLLYLANEDPNKDITLYINSPG' A
#
# COMPACT_ATOMS: atom_id res chain seq x y z
N PRO A 1 61.60 -1.66 -6.53
CA PRO A 1 60.45 -2.51 -6.16
C PRO A 1 59.41 -1.64 -5.42
N ASP A 2 58.49 -1.06 -6.17
CA ASP A 2 57.31 -0.38 -5.66
C ASP A 2 56.20 -0.63 -6.68
N GLU A 3 55.39 -1.66 -6.43
CA GLU A 3 54.30 -2.08 -7.32
C GLU A 3 53.02 -1.39 -6.84
N ALA A 4 52.61 -0.34 -7.56
CA ALA A 4 51.40 0.41 -7.26
C ALA A 4 50.14 -0.49 -7.38
N PRO A 5 49.15 -0.35 -6.48
CA PRO A 5 47.98 -1.21 -6.49
C PRO A 5 47.06 -0.88 -7.68
N LYS A 6 46.74 -1.89 -8.49
CA LYS A 6 45.80 -1.78 -9.61
C LYS A 6 44.40 -1.40 -9.10
N ARG A 7 43.90 -0.22 -9.50
CA ARG A 7 42.53 0.22 -9.21
C ARG A 7 41.51 -0.68 -9.90
N ALA A 8 40.61 -1.27 -9.12
CA ALA A 8 39.47 -2.02 -9.62
C ALA A 8 38.48 -1.11 -10.40
N PRO A 9 37.80 -1.62 -11.44
CA PRO A 9 36.82 -0.86 -12.22
C PRO A 9 35.57 -0.57 -11.37
N ARG A 10 34.99 0.63 -11.54
CA ARG A 10 33.74 1.01 -10.85
C ARG A 10 32.56 0.26 -11.47
N PRO A 11 31.61 -0.25 -10.67
CA PRO A 11 30.44 -0.91 -11.23
C PRO A 11 29.61 0.07 -12.07
N PRO A 12 28.95 -0.42 -13.15
CA PRO A 12 28.06 0.41 -13.95
C PRO A 12 26.91 0.93 -13.10
N ARG A 13 26.52 2.19 -13.32
CA ARG A 13 25.32 2.78 -12.70
C ARG A 13 24.11 1.93 -13.08
N ALA A 14 23.46 1.32 -12.08
CA ALA A 14 22.21 0.62 -12.29
C ALA A 14 21.16 1.61 -12.85
N PRO A 15 20.31 1.19 -13.81
CA PRO A 15 19.21 2.03 -14.26
C PRO A 15 18.28 2.35 -13.07
N PRO A 16 17.69 3.56 -13.02
CA PRO A 16 16.73 3.88 -11.97
C PRO A 16 15.56 2.90 -12.06
N LEU A 17 15.22 2.28 -10.93
CA LEU A 17 14.03 1.45 -10.82
C LEU A 17 12.81 2.29 -11.20
N PRO A 18 11.78 1.71 -11.83
CA PRO A 18 10.52 2.41 -12.06
C PRO A 18 9.93 2.82 -10.70
N THR A 19 10.06 4.10 -10.37
CA THR A 19 9.39 4.71 -9.23
C THR A 19 7.92 4.77 -9.59
N VAL A 20 7.12 3.88 -9.01
CA VAL A 20 5.67 4.08 -8.97
C VAL A 20 5.46 5.29 -8.06
N ASP A 21 4.95 6.39 -8.59
CA ASP A 21 4.74 7.64 -7.85
C ASP A 21 3.79 7.37 -6.66
N GLY A 22 4.39 7.23 -5.47
CA GLY A 22 3.81 6.56 -4.30
C GLY A 22 2.64 7.26 -3.62
N LYS A 23 1.97 8.22 -4.26
CA LYS A 23 0.77 8.88 -3.72
C LYS A 23 -0.41 8.88 -4.68
N SER A 24 -0.19 9.13 -5.97
CA SER A 24 -1.27 9.21 -6.97
C SER A 24 -1.87 7.83 -7.25
N GLY A 25 -1.02 6.82 -7.47
CA GLY A 25 -1.49 5.46 -7.77
C GLY A 25 -2.06 4.72 -6.56
N GLN A 26 -1.63 5.08 -5.35
CA GLN A 26 -2.05 4.39 -4.14
C GLN A 26 -3.53 4.67 -3.83
N LEU A 27 -3.98 5.90 -4.02
CA LEU A 27 -5.39 6.29 -3.91
C LEU A 27 -6.26 5.62 -4.98
N ASP A 28 -5.75 5.53 -6.21
CA ASP A 28 -6.47 4.88 -7.32
C ASP A 28 -6.67 3.37 -7.07
N VAL A 29 -5.68 2.71 -6.49
CA VAL A 29 -5.76 1.27 -6.16
C VAL A 29 -6.71 1.02 -4.99
N VAL A 30 -6.60 1.78 -3.91
CA VAL A 30 -7.49 1.63 -2.74
C VAL A 30 -8.95 1.89 -3.13
N SER A 31 -9.19 2.90 -3.97
CA SER A 31 -10.52 3.20 -4.48
C SER A 31 -11.08 2.07 -5.36
N ARG A 32 -10.22 1.39 -6.13
CA ARG A 32 -10.62 0.22 -6.93
C ARG A 32 -10.97 -0.97 -6.05
N LEU A 33 -10.16 -1.25 -5.03
CA LEU A 33 -10.41 -2.32 -4.06
C LEU A 33 -11.72 -2.10 -3.28
N LEU A 34 -12.04 -0.86 -2.91
CA LEU A 34 -13.30 -0.54 -2.24
C LEU A 34 -14.52 -0.90 -3.11
N LYS A 35 -14.45 -0.66 -4.43
CA LYS A 35 -15.51 -1.06 -5.37
C LYS A 35 -15.67 -2.58 -5.46
N ASP A 36 -14.56 -3.30 -5.33
CA ASP A 36 -14.55 -4.77 -5.23
C ASP A 36 -14.90 -5.26 -3.80
N ARG A 37 -15.28 -4.35 -2.89
CA ARG A 37 -15.71 -4.60 -1.51
C ARG A 37 -14.59 -5.17 -0.63
N ILE A 38 -13.37 -4.72 -0.92
CA ILE A 38 -12.15 -5.08 -0.21
C ILE A 38 -11.70 -3.88 0.63
N LEU A 39 -11.67 -4.08 1.94
CA LEU A 39 -11.22 -3.11 2.94
C LEU A 39 -9.84 -3.49 3.47
N LEU A 40 -9.03 -2.49 3.80
CA LEU A 40 -7.66 -2.64 4.29
C LEU A 40 -7.48 -1.90 5.61
N LEU A 41 -7.11 -2.62 6.66
CA LEU A 41 -6.65 -2.06 7.92
C LEU A 41 -5.14 -2.31 8.04
N GLY A 42 -4.35 -1.32 7.61
CA GLY A 42 -2.88 -1.40 7.56
C GLY A 42 -2.15 -0.59 8.63
N THR A 43 -2.90 0.06 9.52
CA THR A 43 -2.40 1.04 10.49
C THR A 43 -2.90 0.70 11.89
N ASP A 44 -2.34 1.39 12.88
CA ASP A 44 -2.83 1.35 14.26
C ASP A 44 -4.32 1.71 14.35
N VAL A 45 -5.03 1.09 15.31
CA VAL A 45 -6.46 1.30 15.51
C VAL A 45 -6.66 2.45 16.49
N ASN A 46 -7.07 3.60 15.96
CA ASN A 46 -7.50 4.74 16.75
C ASN A 46 -8.93 5.15 16.37
N ASP A 47 -9.50 6.11 17.10
CA ASP A 47 -10.88 6.57 16.89
C ASP A 47 -11.15 7.02 15.44
N GLU A 48 -10.19 7.68 14.81
CA GLU A 48 -10.33 8.16 13.43
C GLU A 48 -10.37 6.99 12.43
N VAL A 49 -9.41 6.06 12.53
CA VAL A 49 -9.33 4.87 11.67
C VAL A 49 -10.56 3.99 11.87
N ALA A 50 -11.00 3.79 13.11
CA ALA A 50 -12.19 3.02 13.44
C ALA A 50 -13.45 3.65 12.82
N ASN A 51 -13.64 4.96 12.98
CA ASN A 51 -14.79 5.67 12.42
C ASN A 51 -14.83 5.58 10.88
N VAL A 52 -13.67 5.70 10.22
CA VAL A 52 -13.57 5.53 8.76
C VAL A 52 -13.94 4.11 8.33
N LEU A 53 -13.44 3.09 9.03
CA LEU A 53 -13.76 1.68 8.75
C LEU A 53 -15.26 1.39 8.92
N VAL A 54 -15.87 1.89 9.99
CA VAL A 54 -17.31 1.75 10.23
C VAL A 54 -18.11 2.42 9.11
N ALA A 55 -17.74 3.64 8.70
CA ALA A 55 -18.40 4.33 7.60
C ALA A 55 -18.30 3.56 6.28
N GLN A 56 -17.13 3.00 5.96
CA GLN A 56 -16.92 2.18 4.76
C GLN A 56 -17.73 0.88 4.79
N LEU A 57 -17.80 0.21 5.94
CA LEU A 57 -18.62 -0.99 6.13
C LEU A 57 -20.11 -0.70 5.91
N LEU A 58 -20.63 0.38 6.51
CA LEU A 58 -22.02 0.79 6.35
C LEU A 58 -22.34 1.20 4.91
N TYR A 59 -21.40 1.87 4.23
CA TYR A 59 -21.54 2.22 2.83
C TYR A 59 -21.70 0.97 1.96
N LEU A 60 -20.80 -0.01 2.11
CA LEU A 60 -20.87 -1.27 1.34
C LEU A 60 -22.14 -2.06 1.68
N ALA A 61 -22.50 -2.17 2.96
CA ALA A 61 -23.70 -2.89 3.39
C ALA A 61 -24.99 -2.27 2.83
N ASN A 62 -25.05 -0.95 2.67
CA ASN A 62 -26.19 -0.26 2.06
C ASN A 62 -26.22 -0.42 0.53
N GLU A 63 -25.06 -0.53 -0.13
CA GLU A 63 -24.98 -0.71 -1.58
C GLU A 63 -25.50 -2.09 -2.02
N ASP A 64 -25.13 -3.15 -1.30
CA ASP A 64 -25.66 -4.51 -1.54
C ASP A 64 -25.56 -5.35 -0.25
N PRO A 65 -26.66 -5.50 0.52
CA PRO A 65 -26.63 -6.16 1.83
C PRO A 65 -26.40 -7.67 1.75
N ASN A 66 -26.51 -8.29 0.57
CA ASN A 66 -26.41 -9.74 0.40
C ASN A 66 -25.02 -10.19 -0.06
N LYS A 67 -24.18 -9.26 -0.51
CA LYS A 67 -22.81 -9.57 -0.91
C LYS A 67 -21.87 -9.50 0.29
N ASP A 68 -20.84 -10.34 0.25
CA ASP A 68 -19.79 -10.35 1.26
C ASP A 68 -18.89 -9.11 1.19
N ILE A 69 -18.19 -8.84 2.29
CA ILE A 69 -17.16 -7.81 2.42
C ILE A 69 -15.89 -8.49 2.90
N THR A 70 -14.77 -8.25 2.22
CA THR A 70 -13.47 -8.81 2.62
C THR A 70 -12.65 -7.74 3.33
N LEU A 71 -12.30 -8.00 4.59
CA LEU A 71 -11.44 -7.11 5.38
C LEU A 71 -10.06 -7.76 5.57
N TYR A 72 -9.03 -7.14 5.02
CA TYR A 72 -7.63 -7.52 5.26
C TYR A 72 -7.08 -6.72 6.44
N ILE A 73 -6.55 -7.43 7.43
CA ILE A 73 -6.03 -6.85 8.67
C ILE A 73 -4.52 -7.08 8.74
N ASN A 74 -3.78 -5.98 8.81
CA ASN A 74 -2.35 -5.91 9.09
C ASN A 74 -2.11 -4.69 9.98
N SER A 75 -2.48 -4.82 11.25
CA SER A 75 -2.47 -3.73 12.21
C SER A 75 -1.70 -4.13 13.47
N PRO A 76 -0.88 -3.23 14.04
CA PRO A 76 -0.19 -3.47 15.32
C PRO A 76 -1.12 -3.39 16.54
N GLY A 77 -2.42 -3.18 16.33
CA GLY A 77 -2.99 -1.86 16.60
C GLY A 77 -3.73 -1.66 17.89
#